data_AF-A0A962VG15-F1
#
_entry.id   AF-A0A962VG15-F1
#
_cell.length_a   1.000
_cell.length_b   1.000
_cell.length_c   1.000
_cell.angle_alpha   90.00
_cell.angle_beta   90.00
_cell.angle_gamma   90.00
#
_symmetry.space_group_name_H-M   'P 1'
#
loop_
_entity.id
_entity.type
_entity.pdbx_description
1 polymer ?
#
loop_
_entity_poly.entity_id
_entity_poly.type
_entity_poly.pdbx_seq_one_letter_code
_entity_poly.pdbx_strand_id
1 'polypeptide(L)'
;MTAEQTERCKRALQAFDAANSQDPTLESWQDQTQPAALLYGWRMSDRLRQFVPNASEALQLAARAQHIERWRIPRTTYPMTRQG
;
A
#
# COMPACT_ATOMS: atom_id res chain seq x y z
N MET A 1 -0.48 -19.70 -11.75
CA MET A 1 0.50 -18.68 -12.18
C MET A 1 1.80 -19.39 -12.54
N THR A 2 2.49 -18.95 -13.58
CA THR A 2 3.85 -19.44 -13.86
C THR A 2 4.84 -18.86 -12.83
N ALA A 3 6.00 -19.49 -12.68
CA ALA A 3 7.05 -18.98 -11.78
C ALA A 3 7.46 -17.53 -12.12
N GLU A 4 7.51 -17.21 -13.41
CA GLU A 4 7.82 -15.86 -13.91
C GLU A 4 6.75 -14.83 -13.51
N GLN A 5 5.46 -15.17 -13.60
CA GLN A 5 4.36 -14.28 -13.19
C GLN A 5 4.41 -14.02 -11.67
N THR A 6 4.71 -15.04 -10.88
CA THR A 6 4.86 -14.91 -9.43
C THR A 6 6.01 -13.97 -9.08
N GLU A 7 7.16 -14.12 -9.72
CA GLU A 7 8.32 -13.26 -9.47
C GLU A 7 8.07 -11.80 -9.89
N ARG A 8 7.44 -11.59 -11.05
CA ARG A 8 7.04 -10.25 -11.49
C ARG A 8 6.09 -9.59 -10.50
N CYS A 9 5.06 -10.30 -10.04
CA CYS A 9 4.11 -9.81 -9.05
C CYS A 9 4.83 -9.42 -7.75
N LYS A 10 5.71 -10.30 -7.24
CA LYS A 10 6.50 -10.06 -6.03
C LYS A 10 7.35 -8.79 -6.15
N ARG A 11 8.04 -8.60 -7.29
CA ARG A 11 8.83 -7.38 -7.56
C ARG A 11 7.98 -6.11 -7.54
N ALA A 12 6.77 -6.16 -8.10
CA ALA A 12 5.86 -5.01 -8.08
C ALA A 12 5.40 -4.69 -6.65
N LEU A 13 5.04 -5.70 -5.85
CA LEU A 13 4.69 -5.51 -4.44
C LEU A 13 5.84 -4.89 -3.63
N GLN A 14 7.08 -5.35 -3.87
CA GLN A 14 8.28 -4.79 -3.24
C GLN A 14 8.52 -3.33 -3.65
N ALA A 15 8.28 -2.97 -4.92
CA ALA A 15 8.39 -1.59 -5.38
C ALA A 15 7.36 -0.68 -4.69
N PHE A 16 6.12 -1.15 -4.50
CA PHE A 16 5.10 -0.42 -3.75
C PHE A 16 5.50 -0.23 -2.28
N ASP A 17 6.06 -1.26 -1.66
CA ASP A 17 6.55 -1.17 -0.28
C ASP A 17 7.71 -0.17 -0.15
N ALA A 18 8.67 -0.20 -1.07
CA ALA A 18 9.80 0.74 -1.08
C ALA A 18 9.37 2.20 -1.33
N ALA A 19 8.30 2.41 -2.09
CA ALA A 19 7.71 3.73 -2.29
C ALA A 19 6.98 4.19 -1.02
N ASN A 20 6.18 3.31 -0.40
CA ASN A 20 5.42 3.63 0.80
C ASN A 20 6.25 3.71 2.07
N SER A 21 7.42 3.08 2.12
CA SER A 21 8.36 3.20 3.23
C SER A 21 8.98 4.60 3.35
N GLN A 22 8.83 5.44 2.31
CA GLN A 22 9.27 6.83 2.32
C GLN A 22 8.24 7.78 2.95
N ASP A 23 7.07 7.28 3.38
CA ASP A 23 6.09 8.09 4.11
C ASP A 23 6.71 8.61 5.42
N PRO A 24 6.80 9.93 5.62
CA PRO A 24 7.36 10.50 6.84
C PRO A 24 6.43 10.33 8.05
N THR A 25 5.17 9.98 7.84
CA THR A 25 4.19 9.74 8.90
C THR A 25 4.41 8.35 9.46
N LEU A 26 4.64 8.26 10.77
CA LEU A 26 4.92 7.01 11.45
C LEU A 26 3.73 6.57 12.33
N GLU A 27 3.44 5.27 12.32
CA GLU A 27 2.45 4.63 13.18
C GLU A 27 3.12 3.53 14.03
N SER A 28 2.68 3.39 15.27
CA SER A 28 3.07 2.27 16.13
C SER A 28 2.25 1.02 15.80
N TRP A 29 2.92 -0.11 15.57
CA TRP A 29 2.30 -1.39 15.29
C TRP A 29 3.20 -2.53 15.79
N GLN A 30 2.63 -3.44 16.60
CA GLN A 30 3.36 -4.59 17.18
C GLN A 30 4.69 -4.20 17.82
N ASP A 31 4.68 -3.18 18.68
CA ASP A 31 5.86 -2.64 19.38
C ASP A 31 6.97 -2.09 18.46
N GLN A 32 6.68 -1.93 17.17
CA GLN A 32 7.55 -1.30 16.19
C GLN A 32 6.92 -0.03 15.64
N THR A 33 7.75 0.87 15.13
CA THR A 33 7.31 2.07 14.42
C THR A 33 7.49 1.85 12.93
N GLN A 34 6.43 2.04 12.14
CA GLN A 34 6.43 1.80 10.70
C GLN A 34 5.83 3.01 9.96
N PRO A 35 6.26 3.29 8.71
CA PRO A 35 5.61 4.28 7.85
C PRO A 35 4.12 3.94 7.65
N ALA A 36 3.25 4.94 7.82
CA ALA A 36 1.79 4.78 7.82
C ALA A 36 1.27 4.19 6.50
N ALA A 37 1.73 4.72 5.36
CA ALA A 37 1.37 4.18 4.04
C ALA A 37 1.85 2.73 3.83
N LEU A 38 3.04 2.37 4.35
CA LEU A 38 3.57 1.00 4.25
C LEU A 38 2.67 0.03 5.02
N LEU A 39 2.39 0.38 6.27
CA LEU A 39 1.53 -0.39 7.15
C LEU A 39 0.11 -0.55 6.58
N TYR A 40 -0.44 0.50 5.97
CA TYR A 40 -1.73 0.44 5.28
C TYR A 40 -1.73 -0.59 4.15
N GLY A 41 -0.72 -0.57 3.27
CA GLY A 41 -0.57 -1.55 2.19
C GLY A 41 -0.48 -2.99 2.72
N TRP A 42 0.20 -3.19 3.86
CA TRP A 42 0.29 -4.50 4.53
C TRP A 42 -1.07 -4.99 5.04
N ARG A 43 -1.79 -4.11 5.74
CA ARG A 43 -3.14 -4.39 6.26
C ARG A 43 -4.11 -4.75 5.13
N MET A 44 -4.07 -4.03 4.00
CA MET A 44 -4.94 -4.32 2.86
C MET A 44 -4.64 -5.67 2.20
N SER A 45 -3.36 -6.02 2.03
CA SER A 45 -3.00 -7.35 1.54
C SER A 45 -3.43 -8.47 2.49
N ASP A 46 -3.29 -8.26 3.80
CA ASP A 46 -3.74 -9.25 4.79
C ASP A 46 -5.24 -9.43 4.78
N ARG A 47 -6.00 -8.32 4.73
CA ARG A 47 -7.44 -8.37 4.64
C ARG A 47 -7.92 -9.03 3.35
N LEU A 48 -7.25 -8.75 2.22
CA LEU A 48 -7.55 -9.41 0.95
C LEU A 48 -7.37 -10.93 1.05
N ARG A 49 -6.28 -11.42 1.66
CA ARG A 49 -6.05 -12.87 1.85
C ARG A 49 -7.17 -13.54 2.64
N GLN A 50 -7.75 -12.85 3.62
CA GLN A 50 -8.86 -13.36 4.42
C GLN A 50 -10.17 -13.47 3.63
N PHE A 51 -10.43 -12.55 2.68
CA PHE A 51 -11.66 -12.55 1.88
C PHE A 51 -11.55 -13.39 0.60
N VAL A 52 -10.41 -13.30 -0.08
CA VAL A 52 -10.17 -13.96 -1.37
C VAL A 52 -8.75 -14.56 -1.36
N PRO A 53 -8.57 -15.75 -0.76
CA PRO A 53 -7.24 -16.39 -0.64
C PRO A 53 -6.52 -16.59 -1.98
N ASN A 54 -7.29 -16.77 -3.06
CA ASN A 54 -6.80 -16.95 -4.43
C ASN A 54 -7.03 -15.70 -5.30
N ALA A 55 -6.83 -14.51 -4.73
CA ALA A 55 -6.98 -13.25 -5.45
C ALA A 55 -6.09 -13.20 -6.70
N SER A 56 -6.63 -12.65 -7.79
CA SER A 56 -5.86 -12.42 -9.02
C SER A 56 -4.65 -11.51 -8.76
N GLU A 57 -3.61 -11.62 -9.58
CA GLU A 57 -2.43 -10.74 -9.52
C GLU A 57 -2.85 -9.26 -9.53
N ALA A 58 -3.75 -8.88 -10.42
CA ALA A 58 -4.26 -7.51 -10.50
C ALA A 58 -4.91 -7.04 -9.19
N LEU A 59 -5.68 -7.91 -8.53
CA LEU A 59 -6.34 -7.57 -7.26
C LEU A 59 -5.34 -7.48 -6.10
N GLN A 60 -4.32 -8.34 -6.07
CA GLN A 60 -3.24 -8.25 -5.09
C GLN A 60 -2.47 -6.93 -5.22
N LEU A 61 -2.11 -6.55 -6.46
CA LEU A 61 -1.42 -5.31 -6.76
C LEU A 61 -2.28 -4.08 -6.40
N ALA A 62 -3.56 -4.07 -6.79
CA ALA A 62 -4.48 -2.99 -6.48
C ALA A 62 -4.66 -2.78 -4.97
N ALA A 63 -4.83 -3.87 -4.21
CA ALA A 63 -4.96 -3.79 -2.75
C ALA A 63 -3.69 -3.26 -2.08
N ARG A 64 -2.51 -3.73 -2.52
CA ARG A 64 -1.23 -3.26 -1.96
C ARG A 64 -0.95 -1.78 -2.27
N ALA A 65 -1.38 -1.32 -3.45
CA ALA A 65 -1.15 0.05 -3.93
C ALA A 65 -2.27 1.04 -3.56
N GLN A 66 -3.28 0.65 -2.77
CA GLN A 66 -4.49 1.44 -2.55
C GLN A 66 -4.24 2.87 -2.02
N HIS A 67 -3.08 3.16 -1.41
CA HIS A 67 -2.62 4.49 -1.03
C HIS A 67 -1.16 4.77 -1.39
N ILE A 68 -0.69 4.24 -2.53
CA ILE A 68 0.70 4.39 -2.95
C ILE A 68 1.10 5.87 -3.04
N GLU A 69 2.16 6.26 -2.33
CA GLU A 69 2.74 7.61 -2.30
C GLU A 69 1.72 8.75 -2.02
N ARG A 70 0.57 8.43 -1.42
CA ARG A 70 -0.51 9.41 -1.20
C ARG A 70 -0.07 10.61 -0.36
N TRP A 71 0.92 10.42 0.52
CA TRP A 71 1.51 11.43 1.39
C TRP A 71 2.31 12.51 0.64
N ARG A 72 2.73 12.27 -0.61
CA ARG A 72 3.52 13.23 -1.41
C ARG A 72 2.75 14.49 -1.80
N ILE A 73 1.42 14.46 -1.75
CA ILE A 73 0.57 15.59 -2.05
C ILE A 73 -0.22 15.95 -0.79
N PRO A 74 0.32 16.85 0.06
CA PRO A 74 -0.38 17.31 1.26
C PRO A 74 -1.74 17.90 0.89
N ARG A 75 -2.80 17.58 1.64
CA ARG A 75 -4.14 18.16 1.37
C ARG A 75 -4.17 19.69 1.54
N THR A 76 -3.17 20.26 2.22
CA THR A 76 -3.02 21.70 2.46
C THR A 76 -2.62 22.50 1.23
N THR A 77 -2.17 21.87 0.13
CA THR A 77 -1.86 22.59 -1.12
C THR A 77 -3.09 22.91 -1.97
N TYR A 78 -4.27 22.39 -1.61
CA TYR A 78 -5.52 22.74 -2.28
C TYR A 78 -6.17 23.93 -1.56
N PRO A 79 -6.53 25.01 -2.28
CA PRO A 79 -7.26 26.13 -1.68
C PRO A 79 -8.59 25.61 -1.11
N MET A 80 -8.91 25.97 0.15
CA MET A 80 -10.14 25.63 0.87
C MET A 80 -11.37 26.26 0.20
N THR A 81 -11.71 25.82 -1.00
CA THR A 81 -12.77 26.38 -1.84
C THR A 81 -13.95 25.42 -2.00
N ARG A 82 -13.92 24.27 -1.33
CA ARG A 82 -15.05 23.36 -1.27
C ARG A 82 -15.31 22.97 0.19
N GLN A 83 -16.49 23.34 0.68
CA GLN A 83 -17.08 22.61 1.81
C GLN A 83 -17.29 21.17 1.35
N GLY A 84 -16.64 20.23 2.02
CA GLY A 84 -16.71 18.79 1.74
C GLY A 84 -16.01 18.01 2.83
#